data_AF-A0A8T4NXV0-F1
#
_entry.id   AF-A0A8T4NXV0-F1
#
_cell.length_a   1.000
_cell.length_b   1.000
_cell.length_c   1.000
_cell.angle_alpha   90.00
_cell.angle_beta   90.00
_cell.angle_gamma   90.00
#
_symmetry.space_group_name_H-M   'P 1'
#
loop_
_entity.id
_entity.type
_entity.pdbx_description
1 polymer ?
#
loop_
_entity_poly.entity_id
_entity_poly.type
_entity_poly.pdbx_seq_one_letter_code
_entity_poly.pdbx_strand_id
1 'polypeptide(L)'
;MGYSKSALKLDNYVKSSLERGISENKIILDCSSLGWLQSEIKSAINIAKARIQLDKYASLRKYIKLEISRNTKLSNIKQKLLNAGWKKEVIDKILSECRK
;
A
#
# COMPACT_ATOMS: atom_id res chain seq x y z
N MET A 1 22.10 -3.43 19.91
CA MET A 1 20.85 -3.67 19.17
C MET A 1 21.18 -4.29 17.82
N GLY A 2 21.31 -5.62 17.77
CA GLY A 2 21.62 -6.34 16.55
C GLY A 2 20.35 -6.59 15.76
N TYR A 3 19.93 -5.64 14.93
CA TYR A 3 19.00 -5.97 13.85
C TYR A 3 19.78 -6.81 12.84
N SER A 4 19.68 -8.15 13.02
CA SER A 4 20.32 -9.15 12.17
C SER A 4 20.05 -8.78 10.71
N LYS A 5 21.14 -8.68 9.92
CA LYS A 5 21.13 -8.38 8.47
C LYS A 5 20.09 -9.18 7.68
N SER A 6 19.64 -10.30 8.24
CA SER A 6 18.51 -11.11 7.82
C SER A 6 17.21 -10.28 7.68
N ALA A 7 16.75 -9.56 8.71
CA ALA A 7 15.39 -8.99 8.73
C ALA A 7 15.18 -7.90 7.67
N LEU A 8 16.21 -7.09 7.43
CA LEU A 8 16.24 -6.11 6.34
C LEU A 8 16.21 -6.78 4.97
N LYS A 9 16.89 -7.93 4.80
CA LYS A 9 16.83 -8.70 3.55
C LYS A 9 15.42 -9.25 3.31
N LEU A 10 14.73 -9.71 4.36
CA LEU A 10 13.35 -10.18 4.27
C LEU A 10 12.41 -9.04 3.85
N ASP A 11 12.47 -7.89 4.53
CA ASP A 11 11.62 -6.72 4.21
C ASP A 11 11.83 -6.26 2.75
N ASN A 12 13.08 -6.12 2.32
CA ASN A 12 13.41 -5.73 0.95
C ASN A 12 12.94 -6.76 -0.10
N TYR A 13 13.11 -8.05 0.20
CA TYR A 13 12.68 -9.12 -0.69
C TYR A 13 11.16 -9.15 -0.82
N VAL A 14 10.45 -9.11 0.31
CA VAL A 14 8.98 -9.10 0.35
C VAL A 14 8.43 -7.88 -0.37
N LYS A 15 8.99 -6.69 -0.10
CA LYS A 15 8.60 -5.45 -0.77
C LYS A 15 8.76 -5.57 -2.29
N SER A 16 9.96 -5.91 -2.76
CA SER A 16 10.25 -6.04 -4.19
C SER A 16 9.38 -7.11 -4.86
N SER A 17 9.09 -8.20 -4.16
CA SER A 17 8.23 -9.27 -4.68
C SER A 17 6.78 -8.83 -4.80
N LEU A 18 6.25 -8.10 -3.81
CA LEU A 18 4.90 -7.53 -3.88
C LEU A 18 4.78 -6.46 -4.96
N GLU A 19 5.81 -5.62 -5.15
CA GLU A 19 5.85 -4.62 -6.23
C GLU A 19 5.86 -5.27 -7.62
N ARG A 20 6.48 -6.45 -7.76
CA ARG A 20 6.47 -7.27 -8.98
C ARG A 20 5.17 -8.06 -9.19
N GLY A 21 4.21 -7.97 -8.27
CA GLY A 21 2.95 -8.72 -8.35
C GLY A 21 3.06 -10.21 -8.02
N ILE A 22 4.13 -10.61 -7.32
CA ILE A 22 4.29 -12.00 -6.90
C ILE A 22 3.26 -12.32 -5.79
N SER A 23 2.58 -13.46 -5.93
CA SER A 23 1.60 -13.94 -4.96
C SER A 23 2.25 -14.26 -3.61
N GLU A 24 1.54 -13.97 -2.52
CA GLU A 24 2.01 -14.19 -1.14
C GLU A 24 2.44 -15.63 -0.89
N ASN A 25 1.70 -16.61 -1.40
CA ASN A 25 2.05 -18.03 -1.27
C ASN A 25 3.44 -18.33 -1.85
N LYS A 26 3.80 -17.71 -2.97
CA LYS A 26 5.11 -17.90 -3.58
C LYS A 26 6.21 -17.27 -2.74
N ILE A 27 5.98 -16.05 -2.25
CA ILE A 27 6.91 -15.37 -1.32
C ILE A 27 7.12 -16.21 -0.05
N ILE A 28 6.04 -16.80 0.50
CA ILE A 28 6.12 -17.68 1.67
C ILE A 28 6.97 -18.91 1.38
N LEU A 29 6.78 -19.58 0.24
CA LEU A 29 7.56 -20.76 -0.15
C LEU A 29 9.05 -20.43 -0.35
N ASP A 30 9.36 -19.35 -1.08
CA ASP A 30 10.72 -18.88 -1.32
C ASP A 30 11.44 -18.54 0.01
N CYS A 31 10.79 -17.75 0.87
CA CYS A 31 11.38 -17.38 2.16
C CYS A 31 11.48 -18.58 3.12
N SER A 32 10.49 -19.46 3.14
CA SER A 32 10.55 -20.68 3.98
C SER A 32 11.70 -21.60 3.56
N SER A 33 11.98 -21.70 2.25
CA SER A 33 13.11 -22.50 1.72
C SER A 33 14.48 -21.91 2.10
N LEU A 34 14.54 -20.61 2.39
CA LEU A 34 15.73 -19.91 2.87
C LEU A 34 15.89 -19.98 4.41
N GLY A 35 15.00 -20.71 5.10
CA GLY A 35 15.06 -20.92 6.55
C GLY A 35 14.33 -19.87 7.40
N TRP A 36 13.48 -19.04 6.79
CA TRP A 36 12.69 -18.05 7.51
C TRP A 36 11.46 -18.65 8.20
N LEU A 37 11.16 -18.15 9.41
CA LEU A 37 9.96 -18.55 10.13
C LEU A 37 8.72 -17.99 9.44
N GLN A 38 7.69 -18.84 9.26
CA GLN A 38 6.44 -18.44 8.61
C GLN A 38 5.77 -17.22 9.27
N SER A 39 5.87 -17.11 10.59
CA SER A 39 5.35 -15.96 11.35
C SER A 39 6.07 -14.66 11.00
N GLU A 40 7.39 -14.69 10.82
CA GLU A 40 8.18 -13.53 10.40
C GLU A 40 7.85 -13.12 8.97
N ILE A 41 7.73 -14.10 8.06
CA ILE A 41 7.37 -13.86 6.66
C ILE A 41 5.99 -13.23 6.55
N LYS A 42 4.98 -13.80 7.23
CA LYS A 42 3.61 -13.26 7.25
C LYS A 42 3.57 -11.85 7.83
N SER A 43 4.32 -11.60 8.91
CA SER A 43 4.43 -10.27 9.51
C SER A 43 5.03 -9.27 8.51
N ALA A 44 6.13 -9.62 7.86
CA ALA A 44 6.78 -8.79 6.84
C ALA A 44 5.86 -8.51 5.65
N ILE A 45 5.13 -9.50 5.14
CA ILE A 45 4.13 -9.33 4.07
C ILE A 45 3.06 -8.33 4.48
N ASN A 46 2.52 -8.47 5.70
CA ASN A 46 1.47 -7.58 6.18
C ASN A 46 1.98 -6.13 6.33
N ILE A 47 3.17 -5.95 6.89
CA ILE A 47 3.81 -4.64 7.03
C ILE A 47 4.05 -4.01 5.66
N ALA A 48 4.61 -4.76 4.71
CA ALA A 48 4.87 -4.29 3.35
C ALA A 48 3.57 -3.91 2.62
N LYS A 49 2.53 -4.74 2.72
CA LYS A 49 1.19 -4.42 2.19
C LYS A 49 0.62 -3.14 2.80
N ALA A 50 0.69 -3.00 4.12
CA ALA A 50 0.22 -1.82 4.82
C ALA A 50 0.96 -0.54 4.35
N ARG A 51 2.28 -0.62 4.17
CA ARG A 51 3.09 0.48 3.61
C ARG A 51 2.69 0.83 2.18
N ILE A 52 2.56 -0.16 1.30
CA ILE A 52 2.15 0.04 -0.10
C ILE A 52 0.75 0.69 -0.15
N GLN A 53 -0.17 0.22 0.69
CA GLN A 53 -1.49 0.83 0.81
C GLN A 53 -1.37 2.28 1.28
N LEU A 54 -0.63 2.54 2.37
CA LEU A 54 -0.47 3.87 2.93
C LEU A 54 0.11 4.86 1.91
N ASP A 55 1.09 4.45 1.10
CA ASP A 55 1.65 5.25 0.02
C ASP A 55 0.61 5.54 -1.09
N LYS A 56 -0.16 4.53 -1.49
CA LYS A 56 -1.29 4.70 -2.42
C LYS A 56 -2.33 5.69 -1.87
N TYR A 57 -2.68 5.62 -0.59
CA TYR A 57 -3.58 6.57 0.06
C TYR A 57 -2.99 7.98 0.13
N ALA A 58 -1.69 8.12 0.39
CA ALA A 58 -1.00 9.40 0.41
C ALA A 58 -1.00 10.06 -0.98
N SER A 59 -0.71 9.29 -2.03
CA SER A 59 -0.79 9.73 -3.42
C SER A 59 -2.22 10.15 -3.80
N LEU A 60 -3.22 9.37 -3.40
CA LEU A 60 -4.63 9.69 -3.60
C LEU A 60 -5.03 11.00 -2.90
N ARG A 61 -4.62 11.18 -1.65
CA ARG A 61 -4.86 12.41 -0.90
C ARG A 61 -4.23 13.62 -1.57
N LYS A 62 -3.00 13.48 -2.05
CA LYS A 62 -2.30 14.54 -2.79
C LYS A 62 -3.04 14.90 -4.08
N TYR A 63 -3.51 13.90 -4.82
CA TYR A 63 -4.32 14.08 -6.02
C TYR A 63 -5.62 14.84 -5.73
N ILE A 64 -6.39 14.41 -4.72
CA ILE A 64 -7.64 15.05 -4.33
C ILE A 64 -7.41 16.51 -3.91
N LYS A 65 -6.39 16.79 -3.10
CA LYS A 65 -6.02 18.16 -2.71
C LYS A 65 -5.74 19.05 -3.92
N LEU A 66 -5.01 18.52 -4.89
CA LEU A 66 -4.63 19.24 -6.10
C LEU A 66 -5.86 19.52 -6.99
N GLU A 67 -6.76 18.55 -7.17
CA GLU A 67 -8.00 18.77 -7.93
C GLU A 67 -8.94 19.77 -7.23
N ILE A 68 -9.03 19.73 -5.89
CA ILE A 68 -9.78 20.72 -5.08
C ILE A 68 -9.17 22.12 -5.25
N SER A 69 -7.85 22.25 -5.15
CA SER A 69 -7.13 23.51 -5.37
C SER A 69 -7.33 24.08 -6.78
N ARG A 70 -7.59 23.22 -7.76
CA ARG A 70 -7.94 23.60 -9.14
C ARG A 70 -9.41 23.95 -9.33
N ASN A 71 -10.18 24.03 -8.23
CA ASN A 71 -11.62 24.27 -8.24
C ASN A 71 -12.41 23.23 -9.05
N THR A 72 -11.90 21.99 -9.11
CA THR A 72 -12.60 20.88 -9.78
C THR A 72 -13.78 20.44 -8.93
N LYS A 73 -14.95 20.24 -9.55
CA LYS A 73 -16.16 19.74 -8.86
C LYS A 73 -15.87 18.39 -8.20
N LEU A 74 -16.22 18.27 -6.92
CA LEU A 74 -16.05 17.03 -6.13
C LEU A 74 -16.69 15.81 -6.80
N SER A 75 -17.84 15.98 -7.45
CA SER A 75 -18.53 14.93 -8.20
C SER A 75 -17.65 14.36 -9.32
N ASN A 76 -16.88 15.21 -10.01
CA ASN A 76 -15.99 14.79 -11.08
C ASN A 76 -14.78 14.04 -10.52
N ILE A 77 -14.19 14.54 -9.42
CA ILE A 77 -13.10 13.85 -8.71
C ILE A 77 -13.56 12.46 -8.27
N LYS A 78 -14.75 12.37 -7.66
CA LYS A 78 -15.35 11.11 -7.19
C LYS A 78 -15.57 10.14 -8.35
N GLN A 79 -16.11 10.59 -9.48
CA GLN A 79 -16.29 9.74 -10.66
C GLN A 79 -14.96 9.24 -11.23
N LYS A 80 -13.95 10.11 -11.39
CA LYS A 80 -12.62 9.72 -11.86
C LYS A 80 -12.01 8.63 -10.97
N LEU A 81 -12.13 8.79 -9.65
CA LEU A 81 -11.57 7.84 -8.69
C LEU A 81 -12.33 6.51 -8.67
N LEU A 82 -13.67 6.55 -8.76
CA LEU A 82 -14.49 5.33 -8.90
C LEU A 82 -14.14 4.57 -10.19
N ASN A 83 -14.00 5.29 -11.32
CA ASN A 83 -13.59 4.69 -12.59
C ASN A 83 -12.16 4.12 -12.54
N ALA A 84 -11.28 4.69 -11.72
CA ALA A 84 -9.95 4.14 -11.46
C ALA A 84 -9.94 2.94 -10.49
N GLY A 85 -11.11 2.49 -10.03
CA GLY A 85 -11.24 1.30 -9.18
C GLY A 85 -11.12 1.57 -7.68
N TRP A 86 -11.12 2.83 -7.25
CA TRP A 86 -11.11 3.16 -5.82
C TRP A 86 -12.47 2.93 -5.18
N LYS A 87 -12.45 2.40 -3.95
CA LYS A 87 -13.68 2.21 -3.18
C LYS A 87 -14.31 3.55 -2.81
N LYS A 88 -15.63 3.65 -2.96
CA LYS A 88 -16.42 4.85 -2.60
C LYS A 88 -16.13 5.32 -1.18
N GLU A 89 -16.06 4.40 -0.22
CA GLU A 89 -15.80 4.68 1.20
C GLU A 89 -14.45 5.37 1.43
N VAL A 90 -13.41 4.90 0.72
CA VAL A 90 -12.06 5.49 0.78
C VAL A 90 -12.07 6.92 0.25
N ILE A 91 -12.71 7.13 -0.89
CA ILE A 91 -12.81 8.45 -1.52
C ILE A 91 -13.52 9.43 -0.60
N ASP A 92 -14.65 9.01 -0.03
CA ASP A 92 -15.49 9.84 0.83
C ASP A 92 -14.77 10.24 2.14
N LYS A 93 -14.03 9.29 2.72
CA LYS A 93 -13.18 9.53 3.89
C LYS A 93 -12.13 10.61 3.61
N ILE A 94 -11.38 10.48 2.52
CA ILE A 94 -10.30 11.43 2.19
C ILE A 94 -10.87 12.81 1.83
N LEU A 95 -11.97 12.85 1.09
CA LEU A 95 -12.67 14.09 0.78
C LEU A 95 -13.12 14.82 2.06
N SER A 96 -13.64 14.09 3.04
CA SER A 96 -14.02 14.64 4.34
C SER A 96 -12.82 15.19 5.11
N GLU A 97 -11.68 14.48 5.10
CA GLU A 97 -10.43 14.95 5.71
C GLU A 97 -9.82 16.19 5.03
N CYS A 98 -10.12 16.42 3.75
CA CYS A 98 -9.61 17.55 2.98
C CYS A 98 -10.44 18.82 3.10
N ARG A 99 -11.69 18.70 3.58
CA ARG A 99 -12.63 19.82 3.75
C ARG A 99 -12.56 20.47 5.14
N LYS A 100 -11.89 19.80 6.09
CA LYS A 100 -11.56 20.35 7.42
C LYS A 100 -10.40 21.32 7.32
#